data_AF-A0A932SYW6-F1
#
_entry.id   AF-A0A932SYW6-F1
#
_cell.length_a   1.000
_cell.length_b   1.000
_cell.length_c   1.000
_cell.angle_alpha   90.00
_cell.angle_beta   90.00
_cell.angle_gamma   90.00
#
_symmetry.space_group_name_H-M   'P 1'
#
loop_
_entity.id
_entity.type
_entity.pdbx_description
1 polymer ?
#
loop_
_entity_poly.entity_id
_entity_poly.type
_entity_poly.pdbx_seq_one_letter_code
_entity_poly.pdbx_strand_id
1 'polypeptide(L)'
;SGTSVSAGSDGILEVNLFPQGTGSPGNRGTVNIGASNNSTATLCRQITDGISPSDLAYYPNGELKFNDSGHLYLNADPGISAGCKSALASIIGQTRIIPIFNSISGNGNNATYDIVEFVGVRILDVDLTGSMSSKHLTVQPAVVYTRGGITSTTSGTTTSYGIYSPIFLVK
;
A
#
# COMPACT_ATOMS: atom_id res chain seq x y z
N SER A 1 24.77 -12.73 -9.56
CA SER A 1 25.15 -13.16 -8.20
C SER A 1 24.02 -12.82 -7.25
N GLY A 2 23.36 -13.84 -6.68
CA GLY A 2 22.21 -13.66 -5.81
C GLY A 2 22.64 -13.21 -4.41
N THR A 3 22.20 -12.03 -4.00
CA THR A 3 22.33 -11.57 -2.61
C THR A 3 21.29 -12.28 -1.77
N SER A 4 21.72 -13.21 -0.93
CA SER A 4 20.89 -13.77 0.13
C SER A 4 20.51 -12.65 1.10
N VAL A 5 19.22 -12.30 1.15
CA VAL A 5 18.68 -11.43 2.19
C VAL A 5 18.76 -12.21 3.49
N SER A 6 19.56 -11.75 4.46
CA SER A 6 19.66 -12.34 5.78
C SER A 6 18.73 -11.59 6.74
N ALA A 7 17.87 -12.32 7.45
CA ALA A 7 17.06 -11.73 8.53
C ALA A 7 17.99 -11.20 9.65
N GLY A 8 17.83 -9.94 10.02
CA GLY A 8 18.59 -9.27 11.09
C GLY A 8 18.15 -7.81 11.21
N SER A 9 18.26 -7.23 12.41
CA SER A 9 17.90 -5.82 12.64
C SER A 9 18.85 -4.90 11.86
N ASP A 10 18.29 -4.06 11.01
CA ASP A 10 19.00 -3.05 10.21
C ASP A 10 18.91 -1.64 10.83
N GLY A 11 18.32 -1.53 12.01
CA GLY A 11 18.09 -0.25 12.70
C GLY A 11 16.90 0.55 12.17
N ILE A 12 16.14 0.02 11.19
CA ILE A 12 14.91 0.63 10.67
C ILE A 12 13.70 0.07 11.43
N LEU A 13 12.72 0.93 11.73
CA LEU A 13 11.50 0.50 12.39
C LEU A 13 10.69 -0.43 11.47
N GLU A 14 10.45 -1.64 11.97
CA GLU A 14 9.54 -2.61 11.35
C GLU A 14 8.12 -2.43 11.90
N VAL A 15 7.13 -2.45 11.02
CA VAL A 15 5.72 -2.24 11.37
C VAL A 15 4.90 -3.43 10.89
N ASN A 16 4.05 -3.95 11.79
CA ASN A 16 3.05 -4.95 11.40
C ASN A 16 1.81 -4.24 10.85
N LEU A 17 1.56 -4.39 9.55
CA LEU A 17 0.37 -3.86 8.89
C LEU A 17 -0.87 -4.72 9.11
N PHE A 18 -0.70 -5.96 9.57
CA PHE A 18 -1.85 -6.83 9.83
C PHE A 18 -2.57 -6.37 11.11
N PRO A 19 -3.85 -6.01 11.03
CA PRO A 19 -4.55 -5.46 12.19
C PRO A 19 -4.70 -6.50 13.30
N GLN A 20 -4.20 -6.14 14.48
CA GLN A 20 -4.23 -6.95 15.71
C GLN A 20 -5.44 -6.61 16.62
N GLY A 21 -6.32 -5.68 16.22
CA GLY A 21 -7.40 -5.13 17.08
C GLY A 21 -8.62 -4.55 16.32
N THR A 22 -9.53 -3.90 17.05
CA THR A 22 -10.94 -3.59 16.66
C THR A 22 -11.15 -2.42 15.69
N GLY A 23 -10.11 -1.77 15.17
CA GLY A 23 -10.24 -0.56 14.34
C GLY A 23 -10.64 -0.76 12.87
N SER A 24 -10.63 -2.00 12.38
CA SER A 24 -11.03 -2.34 10.99
C SER A 24 -11.46 -3.82 10.87
N PRO A 25 -12.55 -4.24 11.54
CA PRO A 25 -12.96 -5.64 11.56
C PRO A 25 -13.46 -6.07 10.16
N GLY A 26 -12.82 -7.08 9.58
CA GLY A 26 -13.22 -7.67 8.29
C GLY A 26 -12.35 -7.22 7.11
N ASN A 27 -12.27 -5.92 6.84
CA ASN A 27 -11.54 -5.34 5.70
C ASN A 27 -10.04 -5.12 5.94
N ARG A 28 -9.56 -5.27 7.18
CA ARG A 28 -8.15 -5.27 7.56
C ARG A 28 -7.29 -4.14 6.96
N GLY A 29 -7.85 -2.95 6.76
CA GLY A 29 -7.13 -1.79 6.22
C GLY A 29 -6.92 -1.83 4.70
N THR A 30 -7.54 -2.74 3.96
CA THR A 30 -7.46 -2.76 2.49
C THR A 30 -8.56 -1.91 1.87
N VAL A 31 -8.17 -1.14 0.86
CA VAL A 31 -9.06 -0.31 0.05
C VAL A 31 -9.31 -0.94 -1.30
N ASN A 32 -10.51 -0.77 -1.82
CA ASN A 32 -10.89 -1.21 -3.16
C ASN A 32 -10.41 -0.15 -4.16
N ILE A 33 -9.57 -0.60 -5.10
CA ILE A 33 -9.13 0.21 -6.22
C ILE A 33 -9.59 -0.42 -7.53
N GLY A 34 -10.42 0.29 -8.28
CA GLY A 34 -10.93 -0.16 -9.57
C GLY A 34 -12.42 -0.50 -9.55
N ALA A 35 -12.79 -1.61 -10.19
CA ALA A 35 -14.18 -2.03 -10.27
C ALA A 35 -14.81 -2.18 -8.87
N SER A 36 -16.07 -1.76 -8.73
CA SER A 36 -16.80 -1.76 -7.44
C SER A 36 -17.14 -3.16 -6.90
N ASN A 37 -16.50 -4.22 -7.40
CA ASN A 37 -16.65 -5.58 -6.93
C ASN A 37 -15.50 -5.96 -5.98
N ASN A 38 -15.81 -5.99 -4.69
CA ASN A 38 -14.93 -6.50 -3.65
C ASN A 38 -14.52 -7.94 -3.96
N SER A 39 -13.25 -8.14 -4.32
CA SER A 39 -12.76 -9.40 -4.87
C SER A 39 -11.36 -9.70 -4.36
N THR A 40 -11.24 -10.77 -3.56
CA THR A 40 -9.95 -11.28 -3.10
C THR A 40 -8.98 -11.54 -4.26
N ALA A 41 -9.48 -12.03 -5.40
CA ALA A 41 -8.65 -12.26 -6.58
C ALA A 41 -8.10 -10.95 -7.16
N THR A 42 -8.92 -9.91 -7.22
CA THR A 42 -8.48 -8.57 -7.64
C THR A 42 -7.43 -8.06 -6.67
N LEU A 43 -7.69 -8.09 -5.36
CA LEU A 43 -6.75 -7.67 -4.32
C LEU A 43 -5.39 -8.36 -4.44
N CYS A 44 -5.37 -9.70 -4.56
CA CYS A 44 -4.11 -10.44 -4.66
C CYS A 44 -3.35 -10.10 -5.95
N ARG A 45 -4.06 -9.84 -7.06
CA ARG A 45 -3.46 -9.33 -8.30
C ARG A 45 -2.86 -7.93 -8.10
N GLN A 46 -3.56 -7.02 -7.40
CA GLN A 46 -3.05 -5.66 -7.14
C GLN A 46 -1.82 -5.68 -6.24
N ILE A 47 -1.79 -6.58 -5.25
CA ILE A 47 -0.62 -6.79 -4.38
C ILE A 47 0.60 -7.22 -5.21
N THR A 48 0.40 -8.15 -6.15
CA THR A 48 1.48 -8.72 -6.95
C THR A 48 1.94 -7.76 -8.03
N ASP A 49 1.00 -7.25 -8.83
CA ASP A 49 1.27 -6.55 -10.10
C ASP A 49 1.06 -5.03 -10.02
N GLY A 50 0.53 -4.51 -8.91
CA GLY A 50 0.17 -3.11 -8.76
C GLY A 50 -1.18 -2.76 -9.40
N ILE A 51 -1.52 -1.46 -9.42
CA ILE A 51 -2.75 -0.96 -10.04
C ILE A 51 -2.55 -0.88 -11.56
N SER A 52 -3.48 -1.44 -12.32
CA SER A 52 -3.45 -1.46 -13.78
C SER A 52 -4.20 -0.27 -14.38
N PRO A 53 -3.97 0.09 -15.66
CA PRO A 53 -4.77 1.09 -16.35
C PRO A 53 -6.27 0.77 -16.37
N SER A 54 -6.65 -0.52 -16.42
CA SER A 54 -8.05 -0.93 -16.32
C SER A 54 -8.66 -0.69 -14.94
N ASP A 55 -7.88 -0.78 -13.87
CA ASP A 55 -8.35 -0.40 -12.54
C ASP A 55 -8.53 1.12 -12.48
N LEU A 56 -7.59 1.88 -13.04
CA LEU A 56 -7.66 3.34 -13.08
C LEU A 56 -8.83 3.87 -13.91
N ALA A 57 -9.26 3.16 -14.95
CA ALA A 57 -10.39 3.56 -15.81
C ALA A 57 -11.73 3.74 -15.07
N TYR A 58 -11.85 3.22 -13.85
CA TYR A 58 -13.02 3.43 -12.98
C TYR A 58 -13.00 4.77 -12.24
N TYR A 59 -11.89 5.49 -12.27
CA TYR A 59 -11.72 6.80 -11.66
C TYR A 59 -11.84 7.91 -12.70
N PRO A 60 -12.31 9.12 -12.30
CA PRO A 60 -12.29 10.28 -13.17
C PRO A 60 -10.91 10.50 -13.78
N ASN A 61 -10.86 10.69 -15.10
CA ASN A 61 -9.64 10.87 -15.89
C ASN A 61 -8.62 9.71 -15.84
N GLY A 62 -8.96 8.56 -15.25
CA GLY A 62 -8.00 7.49 -15.06
C GLY A 62 -6.99 7.78 -13.94
N GLU A 63 -7.36 8.58 -12.93
CA GLU A 63 -6.44 9.09 -11.92
C GLU A 63 -6.89 8.75 -10.49
N LEU A 64 -5.96 8.23 -9.68
CA LEU A 64 -6.08 8.19 -8.22
C LEU A 64 -5.48 9.47 -7.66
N LYS A 65 -6.31 10.49 -7.47
CA LYS A 65 -5.87 11.84 -7.12
C LYS A 65 -6.54 12.34 -5.85
N PHE A 66 -5.76 12.95 -4.97
CA PHE A 66 -6.28 13.69 -3.84
C PHE A 66 -7.13 14.88 -4.30
N ASN A 67 -8.19 15.19 -3.56
CA ASN A 67 -8.94 16.42 -3.74
C ASN A 67 -8.12 17.65 -3.31
N ASP A 68 -8.68 18.84 -3.50
CA ASP A 68 -7.99 20.11 -3.19
C ASP A 68 -7.61 20.26 -1.70
N SER A 69 -8.24 19.49 -0.82
CA SER A 69 -7.94 19.45 0.62
C SER A 69 -6.91 18.38 0.99
N GLY A 70 -6.39 17.61 0.03
CA GLY A 70 -5.39 16.55 0.28
C GLY A 70 -5.99 15.19 0.68
N HIS A 71 -7.27 14.96 0.41
CA HIS A 71 -7.97 13.72 0.79
C HIS A 71 -8.39 12.90 -0.43
N LEU A 72 -8.30 11.58 -0.32
CA LEU A 72 -8.80 10.61 -1.31
C LEU A 72 -9.65 9.57 -0.59
N TYR A 73 -10.94 9.54 -0.93
CA TYR A 73 -11.88 8.61 -0.31
C TYR A 73 -11.96 7.32 -1.11
N LEU A 74 -11.64 6.19 -0.48
CA LEU A 74 -11.69 4.86 -1.09
C LEU A 74 -12.57 3.92 -0.27
N ASN A 75 -13.39 3.13 -0.97
CA ASN A 75 -14.22 2.11 -0.33
C ASN A 75 -13.36 0.95 0.20
N ALA A 76 -13.88 0.23 1.18
CA ALA A 76 -13.23 -0.95 1.74
C ALA A 76 -13.30 -2.16 0.82
N ASP A 77 -12.25 -2.99 0.89
CA ASP A 77 -12.14 -4.29 0.21
C ASP A 77 -12.21 -5.45 1.24
N PRO A 78 -12.41 -6.74 0.87
CA PRO A 78 -12.61 -7.86 1.80
C PRO A 78 -11.49 -8.15 2.81
N GLY A 79 -10.37 -7.42 2.76
CA GLY A 79 -9.27 -7.54 3.70
C GLY A 79 -8.19 -8.55 3.34
N ILE A 80 -7.03 -8.37 3.97
CA ILE A 80 -5.89 -9.29 3.88
C ILE A 80 -6.27 -10.64 4.48
N SER A 81 -6.68 -11.57 3.61
CA SER A 81 -7.07 -12.93 3.99
C SER A 81 -6.00 -13.94 3.61
N ALA A 82 -6.16 -15.18 4.11
CA ALA A 82 -5.30 -16.29 3.70
C ALA A 82 -5.28 -16.51 2.17
N GLY A 83 -6.33 -16.07 1.45
CA GLY A 83 -6.38 -16.11 0.00
C GLY A 83 -5.29 -15.30 -0.69
N CYS A 84 -4.74 -14.27 -0.04
CA CYS A 84 -3.61 -13.50 -0.57
C CYS A 84 -2.25 -13.85 0.08
N LYS A 85 -2.17 -14.92 0.89
CA LYS A 85 -0.89 -15.32 1.52
C LYS A 85 0.19 -15.60 0.47
N SER A 86 -0.14 -16.32 -0.61
CA SER A 86 0.81 -16.62 -1.69
C SER A 86 1.26 -15.37 -2.45
N ALA A 87 0.34 -14.44 -2.71
CA ALA A 87 0.63 -13.16 -3.36
C ALA A 87 1.52 -12.26 -2.49
N LEU A 88 1.26 -12.19 -1.19
CA LEU A 88 2.11 -11.43 -0.26
C LEU A 88 3.48 -12.08 -0.08
N ALA A 89 3.54 -13.42 -0.01
CA ALA A 89 4.80 -14.14 0.09
C ALA A 89 5.68 -14.01 -1.16
N SER A 90 5.08 -13.93 -2.36
CA SER A 90 5.84 -13.78 -3.61
C SER A 90 6.52 -12.42 -3.76
N ILE A 91 6.11 -11.44 -2.96
CA ILE A 91 6.64 -10.06 -2.99
C ILE A 91 7.55 -9.73 -1.79
N ILE A 92 7.89 -10.71 -0.95
CA ILE A 92 8.89 -10.53 0.11
C ILE A 92 10.21 -10.01 -0.48
N GLY A 93 10.80 -9.01 0.17
CA GLY A 93 11.99 -8.29 -0.26
C GLY A 93 11.73 -7.20 -1.32
N GLN A 94 10.56 -7.21 -1.96
CA GLN A 94 10.19 -6.20 -2.94
C GLN A 94 9.59 -4.96 -2.27
N THR A 95 9.70 -3.82 -2.94
CA THR A 95 9.08 -2.58 -2.51
C THR A 95 7.66 -2.43 -3.07
N ARG A 96 6.74 -1.84 -2.31
CA ARG A 96 5.35 -1.53 -2.68
C ARG A 96 4.97 -0.14 -2.18
N ILE A 97 3.97 0.46 -2.81
CA ILE A 97 3.34 1.70 -2.32
C ILE A 97 2.07 1.31 -1.59
N ILE A 98 1.86 1.84 -0.38
CA ILE A 98 0.64 1.64 0.41
C ILE A 98 -0.05 2.99 0.69
N PRO A 99 -1.39 3.03 0.74
CA PRO A 99 -2.11 4.20 1.21
C PRO A 99 -2.06 4.30 2.75
N ILE A 100 -1.95 5.52 3.25
CA ILE A 100 -2.08 5.87 4.67
C ILE A 100 -3.40 6.61 4.85
N PHE A 101 -4.19 6.17 5.84
CA PHE A 101 -5.49 6.76 6.13
C PHE A 101 -5.47 7.50 7.47
N ASN A 102 -6.27 8.56 7.57
CA ASN A 102 -6.46 9.33 8.81
C ASN A 102 -7.73 8.92 9.54
N SER A 103 -8.79 8.58 8.81
CA SER A 103 -10.07 8.20 9.39
C SER A 103 -10.80 7.14 8.56
N ILE A 104 -11.76 6.48 9.20
CA ILE A 104 -12.64 5.48 8.59
C ILE A 104 -14.06 5.87 8.95
N SER A 105 -14.96 5.85 7.97
CA SER A 105 -16.40 5.95 8.20
C SER A 105 -17.10 4.70 7.70
N GLY A 106 -18.22 4.31 8.33
CA GLY A 106 -18.91 3.05 8.01
C GLY A 106 -18.23 1.80 8.59
N ASN A 107 -18.72 0.62 8.21
CA ASN A 107 -18.24 -0.68 8.74
C ASN A 107 -18.20 -1.76 7.66
N GLY A 108 -17.27 -2.71 7.80
CA GLY A 108 -17.12 -3.87 6.90
C GLY A 108 -16.84 -3.46 5.45
N ASN A 109 -17.51 -4.12 4.50
CA ASN A 109 -17.39 -3.81 3.08
C ASN A 109 -17.97 -2.44 2.68
N ASN A 110 -18.75 -1.80 3.56
CA ASN A 110 -19.33 -0.47 3.32
C ASN A 110 -18.51 0.65 3.96
N ALA A 111 -17.34 0.33 4.54
CA ALA A 111 -16.47 1.34 5.10
C ALA A 111 -15.81 2.18 3.99
N THR A 112 -15.58 3.46 4.27
CA THR A 112 -14.82 4.38 3.43
C THR A 112 -13.61 4.88 4.21
N TYR A 113 -12.43 4.71 3.62
CA TYR A 113 -11.15 5.18 4.14
C TYR A 113 -10.84 6.56 3.60
N ASP A 114 -10.44 7.46 4.50
CA ASP A 114 -9.92 8.78 4.18
C ASP A 114 -8.39 8.70 4.03
N ILE A 115 -7.94 8.52 2.78
CA ILE A 115 -6.51 8.43 2.44
C ILE A 115 -5.92 9.83 2.37
N VAL A 116 -4.81 10.02 3.07
CA VAL A 116 -4.10 11.31 3.16
C VAL A 116 -2.70 11.26 2.58
N GLU A 117 -2.13 10.06 2.38
CA GLU A 117 -0.78 9.90 1.89
C GLU A 117 -0.55 8.54 1.24
N PHE A 118 0.45 8.46 0.35
CA PHE A 118 0.98 7.20 -0.17
C PHE A 118 2.45 7.08 0.23
N VAL A 119 2.82 5.97 0.85
CA VAL A 119 4.20 5.73 1.31
C VAL A 119 4.78 4.47 0.69
N GLY A 120 6.09 4.52 0.45
CA GLY A 120 6.86 3.36 0.01
C GLY A 120 7.25 2.46 1.18
N VAL A 121 7.06 1.16 1.02
CA VAL A 121 7.46 0.14 2.00
C VAL A 121 8.15 -1.04 1.32
N ARG A 122 8.98 -1.76 2.07
CA ARG A 122 9.51 -3.07 1.70
C ARG A 122 8.80 -4.15 2.53
N ILE A 123 8.35 -5.21 1.86
CA ILE A 123 7.75 -6.36 2.53
C ILE A 123 8.87 -7.23 3.10
N LEU A 124 8.81 -7.54 4.39
CA LEU A 124 9.82 -8.37 5.06
C LEU A 124 9.35 -9.78 5.34
N ASP A 125 8.15 -9.90 5.91
CA ASP A 125 7.64 -11.18 6.38
C ASP A 125 6.12 -11.20 6.35
N VAL A 126 5.58 -12.40 6.18
CA VAL A 126 4.15 -12.65 6.01
C VAL A 126 3.80 -13.98 6.67
N ASP A 127 3.04 -13.91 7.76
CA ASP A 127 2.31 -15.06 8.25
C ASP A 127 0.83 -14.72 8.48
N LEU A 128 -0.05 -15.35 7.71
CA LEU A 128 -1.50 -15.18 7.85
C LEU A 128 -2.17 -16.41 8.47
N THR A 129 -1.38 -17.34 9.02
CA THR A 129 -1.84 -18.58 9.67
C THR A 129 -1.79 -18.49 11.19
N GLY A 130 -2.48 -19.41 11.88
CA GLY A 130 -2.53 -19.43 13.35
C GLY A 130 -3.54 -18.45 13.96
N SER A 131 -3.32 -18.11 15.24
CA SER A 131 -4.18 -17.20 16.01
C SER A 131 -4.11 -15.77 15.48
N MET A 132 -5.11 -14.94 15.77
CA MET A 132 -5.09 -13.53 15.34
C MET A 132 -3.85 -12.78 15.82
N SER A 133 -3.36 -13.10 17.02
CA SER A 133 -2.14 -12.54 17.61
C SER A 133 -0.83 -13.01 16.98
N SER A 134 -0.82 -14.13 16.25
CA SER A 134 0.39 -14.63 15.58
C SER A 134 0.50 -14.12 14.14
N LYS A 135 -0.62 -13.73 13.54
CA LYS A 135 -0.66 -13.27 12.15
C LYS A 135 0.00 -11.91 12.02
N HIS A 136 0.80 -11.74 10.97
CA HIS A 136 1.48 -10.49 10.69
C HIS A 136 1.77 -10.32 9.19
N LEU A 137 1.89 -9.05 8.82
CA LEU A 137 2.48 -8.59 7.58
C LEU A 137 3.50 -7.52 8.00
N THR A 138 4.77 -7.89 8.05
CA THR A 138 5.84 -7.02 8.53
C THR A 138 6.43 -6.25 7.36
N VAL A 139 6.50 -4.92 7.52
CA VAL A 139 7.06 -4.03 6.51
C VAL A 139 8.03 -3.03 7.12
N GLN A 140 8.87 -2.43 6.28
CA GLN A 140 9.73 -1.30 6.62
C GLN A 140 9.48 -0.15 5.65
N PRO A 141 9.62 1.12 6.05
CA PRO A 141 9.71 2.22 5.10
C PRO A 141 10.82 1.99 4.07
N ALA A 142 10.54 2.26 2.81
CA ALA A 142 11.52 2.13 1.73
C ALA A 142 11.32 3.22 0.67
N VAL A 143 12.42 3.67 0.05
CA VAL A 143 12.36 4.55 -1.13
C VAL A 143 11.80 3.74 -2.29
N VAL A 144 10.76 4.28 -2.94
CA VAL A 144 10.10 3.66 -4.10
C VAL A 144 10.11 4.61 -5.27
N TYR A 145 10.47 4.10 -6.44
CA TYR A 145 10.37 4.80 -7.71
C TYR A 145 9.15 4.29 -8.46
N THR A 146 8.26 5.19 -8.86
CA THR A 146 7.08 4.86 -9.64
C THR A 146 7.00 5.72 -10.89
N ARG A 147 6.38 5.17 -11.95
CA ARG A 147 6.04 5.90 -13.17
C ARG A 147 4.56 6.28 -13.10
N GLY A 148 4.21 7.47 -13.58
CA GLY A 148 2.82 7.95 -13.54
C GLY A 148 2.40 8.56 -12.20
N GLY A 149 3.35 8.93 -11.34
CA GLY A 149 3.04 9.71 -10.14
C GLY A 149 2.52 11.10 -10.50
N ILE A 150 1.39 11.49 -9.91
CA ILE A 150 0.82 12.84 -10.06
C ILE A 150 1.46 13.72 -9.00
N THR A 151 2.34 14.63 -9.40
CA THR A 151 2.98 15.58 -8.49
C THR A 151 2.04 16.75 -8.21
N SER A 152 2.08 17.28 -6.98
CA SER A 152 1.41 18.54 -6.68
C SER A 152 1.95 19.65 -7.60
N THR A 153 1.04 20.42 -8.20
CA THR A 153 1.39 21.63 -8.97
C THR A 153 1.54 22.85 -8.08
N THR A 154 1.26 22.72 -6.78
CA THR A 154 1.41 23.78 -5.78
C THR A 154 2.85 23.78 -5.25
N SER A 155 3.58 24.87 -5.52
CA SER A 155 4.94 25.08 -5.01
C SER A 155 5.01 24.89 -3.49
N GLY A 156 5.90 24.01 -3.03
CA GLY A 156 6.18 23.80 -1.60
C GLY A 156 5.50 22.58 -0.95
N THR A 157 4.61 21.87 -1.66
CA THR A 157 3.87 20.71 -1.12
C THR A 157 4.28 19.38 -1.76
N THR A 158 5.52 19.28 -2.25
CA THR A 158 6.08 17.99 -2.68
C THR A 158 7.00 17.47 -1.57
N THR A 159 6.45 16.67 -0.67
CA THR A 159 7.24 15.88 0.27
C THR A 159 7.74 14.63 -0.46
N SER A 160 9.05 14.57 -0.74
CA SER A 160 9.69 13.35 -1.21
C SER A 160 10.42 12.69 -0.05
N TYR A 161 10.10 11.43 0.23
CA TYR A 161 10.83 10.60 1.21
C TYR A 161 12.16 10.07 0.66
N GLY A 162 12.55 10.49 -0.56
CA GLY A 162 13.86 10.22 -1.15
C GLY A 162 14.45 11.48 -1.80
N ILE A 163 15.67 11.85 -1.41
CA ILE A 163 16.42 12.90 -2.11
C ILE A 163 16.91 12.31 -3.44
N TYR A 164 16.49 12.91 -4.56
CA TYR A 164 17.07 12.66 -5.87
C TYR A 164 17.71 13.94 -6.41
N SER A 165 18.98 13.81 -6.84
CA SER A 165 19.63 14.77 -7.72
C SER A 165 19.90 14.06 -9.04
N PRO A 166 19.53 14.62 -10.21
CA PRO A 166 20.00 14.12 -11.48
C PRO A 166 21.53 14.08 -11.51
N ILE A 167 22.11 13.09 -12.20
CA ILE A 167 23.54 13.07 -12.47
C ILE A 167 23.88 14.30 -13.30
N PHE A 168 24.66 15.23 -12.77
CA PHE A 168 25.30 16.29 -13.53
C PHE A 168 26.78 15.93 -13.74
N LEU A 169 27.23 16.07 -14.98
CA LEU A 169 28.65 15.92 -15.30
C LEU A 169 29.41 17.07 -14.64
N VAL A 170 30.29 16.76 -13.68
CA VAL A 170 31.28 17.72 -13.19
C VAL A 170 32.41 17.75 -14.24
N LYS A 171 32.71 18.94 -14.76
CA LYS A 171 33.86 19.15 -15.64
C LYS A 171 35.10 19.47 -14.81
#